data_AF-A0A1Y5SHK2-F1
#
_entry.id   AF-A0A1Y5SHK2-F1
#
_cell.length_a   1.000
_cell.length_b   1.000
_cell.length_c   1.000
_cell.angle_alpha   90.00
_cell.angle_beta   90.00
_cell.angle_gamma   90.00
#
_symmetry.space_group_name_H-M   'P 1'
#
loop_
_entity.id
_entity.type
_entity.pdbx_description
1 polymer ?
#
loop_
_entity_poly.entity_id
_entity_poly.type
_entity_poly.pdbx_seq_one_letter_code
_entity_poly.pdbx_strand_id
1 'polypeptide(L)' 'MKRFPIAAAFCLLAAPAFAFHCPADMKDIDAALEAGTAISEAELSEVKTLRADGEALHKAGDHQGAVDTLAKAKAILGLN' A
#
# COMPACT_ATOMS: atom_id res chain seq x y z
N MET A 1 51.88 5.66 4.96
CA MET A 1 50.92 4.92 4.10
C MET A 1 49.51 5.28 4.56
N LYS A 2 48.74 5.93 3.68
CA LYS A 2 47.40 6.48 4.00
C LYS A 2 46.42 5.31 4.20
N ARG A 3 45.86 5.22 5.41
CA ARG A 3 44.81 4.28 5.79
C ARG A 3 43.52 4.75 5.10
N PHE A 4 43.17 4.15 3.97
CA PHE A 4 41.87 4.36 3.36
C PHE A 4 40.80 3.74 4.28
N PRO A 5 39.86 4.52 4.84
CA PRO A 5 38.84 3.96 5.71
C PRO A 5 37.92 3.06 4.89
N ILE A 6 37.96 1.77 5.23
CA ILE A 6 36.92 0.80 4.93
C ILE A 6 35.63 1.30 5.61
N ALA A 7 34.49 1.06 4.94
CA ALA A 7 33.11 1.18 5.43
C ALA A 7 32.44 2.55 5.36
N ALA A 8 31.85 2.89 4.20
CA ALA A 8 30.81 3.93 4.11
C ALA A 8 29.84 3.74 2.92
N ALA A 9 29.38 2.52 2.61
CA ALA A 9 28.52 2.31 1.43
C ALA A 9 27.39 1.26 1.58
N PHE A 10 26.86 1.01 2.79
CA PHE A 10 25.81 -0.02 2.97
C PHE A 10 24.40 0.50 3.37
N CYS A 11 24.14 1.81 3.38
CA CYS A 11 22.85 2.34 3.88
C CYS A 11 21.72 2.48 2.84
N LEU A 12 21.86 2.02 1.59
CA LEU A 12 20.90 2.31 0.51
C LEU A 12 19.95 1.16 0.11
N LEU A 13 19.98 0.01 0.80
CA LEU A 13 19.24 -1.18 0.37
C LEU A 13 17.81 -1.31 0.95
N ALA A 14 17.35 -0.38 1.80
CA ALA A 14 16.04 -0.48 2.47
C ALA A 14 14.88 0.19 1.71
N ALA A 15 15.14 0.93 0.64
CA ALA A 15 14.11 1.65 -0.12
C ALA A 15 13.08 0.79 -0.91
N PRO A 16 13.38 -0.42 -1.44
CA PRO A 16 12.46 -1.07 -2.36
C PRO A 16 11.17 -1.55 -1.69
N ALA A 17 11.20 -1.90 -0.39
CA ALA A 17 10.01 -2.41 0.30
C ALA A 17 8.87 -1.37 0.38
N PHE A 18 9.20 -0.08 0.49
CA PHE A 18 8.20 0.98 0.59
C PHE A 18 7.55 1.32 -0.75
N ALA A 19 8.28 1.13 -1.86
CA ALA A 19 7.77 1.42 -3.21
C ALA A 19 6.63 0.48 -3.65
N PHE A 20 6.56 -0.74 -3.08
CA PHE A 20 5.58 -1.75 -3.45
C PHE A 20 4.37 -1.83 -2.50
N HIS A 21 4.32 -1.03 -1.44
CA HIS A 21 3.27 -1.17 -0.42
C HIS A 21 1.86 -0.84 -0.95
N CYS A 22 1.65 0.34 -1.53
CA CYS A 22 0.32 0.70 -2.06
C CYS A 22 -0.12 -0.22 -3.22
N PRO A 23 0.75 -0.56 -4.22
CA PRO A 23 0.38 -1.53 -5.25
C PRO A 23 0.02 -2.91 -4.71
N ALA A 24 0.70 -3.39 -3.65
CA ALA A 24 0.35 -4.65 -3.01
C ALA A 24 -1.01 -4.58 -2.32
N ASP A 25 -1.27 -3.53 -1.54
CA ASP A 25 -2.56 -3.35 -0.85
C ASP A 25 -3.72 -3.23 -1.83
N MET A 26 -3.57 -2.48 -2.93
CA MET A 26 -4.58 -2.40 -3.99
C MET A 26 -4.89 -3.77 -4.59
N LYS A 27 -3.85 -4.57 -4.85
CA LYS A 27 -4.02 -5.92 -5.38
C LYS A 27 -4.75 -6.84 -4.39
N ASP A 28 -4.45 -6.75 -3.10
CA ASP A 28 -5.10 -7.57 -2.08
C ASP A 28 -6.58 -7.19 -1.93
N ILE A 29 -6.89 -5.88 -1.99
CA ILE A 29 -8.27 -5.37 -2.02
C ILE A 29 -9.01 -5.90 -3.26
N ASP A 30 -8.40 -5.79 -4.45
CA ASP A 30 -9.00 -6.24 -5.70
C ASP A 30 -9.29 -7.75 -5.65
N ALA A 31 -8.34 -8.55 -5.14
CA ALA A 31 -8.52 -10.00 -4.99
C ALA A 31 -9.65 -10.36 -4.01
N ALA A 32 -9.78 -9.65 -2.89
CA ALA A 32 -10.86 -9.87 -1.92
C ALA A 32 -12.24 -9.50 -2.51
N LEU A 33 -12.31 -8.41 -3.29
CA LEU A 33 -13.53 -8.01 -4.01
C LEU A 33 -13.92 -9.06 -5.06
N GLU A 34 -12.96 -9.57 -5.83
CA GLU A 34 -13.18 -10.64 -6.82
C GLU A 34 -13.60 -11.97 -6.17
N ALA A 35 -13.04 -12.29 -5.01
CA ALA A 35 -13.41 -13.48 -4.22
C ALA A 35 -14.81 -13.38 -3.60
N GLY A 36 -15.44 -12.20 -3.63
CA GLY A 36 -16.78 -11.99 -3.07
C GLY A 36 -16.79 -12.02 -1.55
N THR A 37 -15.80 -11.42 -0.90
CA THR A 37 -15.75 -11.27 0.57
C THR A 37 -17.10 -10.79 1.09
N ALA A 38 -17.63 -11.47 2.10
CA ALA A 38 -18.95 -11.20 2.66
C ALA A 38 -18.94 -9.91 3.50
N ILE A 39 -19.38 -8.82 2.88
CA ILE A 39 -19.59 -7.50 3.47
C ILE A 39 -20.96 -6.95 3.02
N SER A 40 -21.48 -5.94 3.70
CA SER A 40 -22.71 -5.27 3.29
C SER A 40 -22.54 -4.50 1.97
N GLU A 41 -23.65 -4.17 1.29
CA GLU A 41 -23.60 -3.35 0.08
C GLU A 41 -23.00 -1.95 0.34
N ALA A 42 -23.24 -1.39 1.53
CA ALA A 42 -22.66 -0.11 1.94
C ALA A 42 -21.14 -0.20 2.08
N GLU A 43 -20.65 -1.24 2.76
CA GLU A 43 -19.21 -1.53 2.89
C GLU A 43 -18.57 -1.82 1.54
N LEU A 44 -19.25 -2.54 0.64
CA LEU A 44 -18.76 -2.79 -0.71
C LEU A 44 -18.56 -1.47 -1.50
N SER A 45 -19.52 -0.56 -1.40
CA SER A 45 -19.44 0.77 -2.02
C SER A 45 -18.28 1.59 -1.41
N GLU A 46 -18.13 1.54 -0.09
CA GLU A 46 -17.06 2.22 0.62
C GLU A 46 -15.68 1.67 0.24
N VAL A 47 -15.48 0.35 0.23
CA VAL A 47 -14.23 -0.31 -0.17
C VAL A 47 -13.85 0.06 -1.61
N LYS A 48 -14.80 0.06 -2.55
CA LYS A 48 -14.52 0.47 -3.95
C LYS A 48 -14.07 1.92 -4.05
N THR A 49 -14.68 2.80 -3.24
CA THR A 49 -14.32 4.21 -3.20
C THR A 49 -12.92 4.39 -2.62
N LEU A 50 -12.64 3.80 -1.45
CA LEU A 50 -11.33 3.85 -0.80
C LEU A 50 -10.22 3.25 -1.68
N ARG A 51 -10.50 2.17 -2.43
CA ARG A 51 -9.58 1.60 -3.40
C ARG A 51 -9.24 2.59 -4.51
N ALA A 52 -10.25 3.22 -5.11
CA ALA A 52 -10.06 4.20 -6.18
C ALA A 52 -9.32 5.46 -5.70
N ASP A 53 -9.68 5.96 -4.51
CA ASP A 53 -9.04 7.13 -3.89
C ASP A 53 -7.59 6.84 -3.53
N GLY A 54 -7.31 5.66 -2.98
CA GLY A 54 -5.94 5.21 -2.69
C GLY A 54 -5.07 5.14 -3.94
N GLU A 55 -5.61 4.64 -5.06
CA GLU A 55 -4.92 4.65 -6.37
C GLU A 55 -4.67 6.08 -6.87
N ALA A 56 -5.64 6.99 -6.73
CA ALA A 56 -5.50 8.38 -7.14
C ALA A 56 -4.42 9.11 -6.33
N LEU A 57 -4.40 8.92 -5.00
CA LEU A 57 -3.38 9.48 -4.11
C LEU A 57 -1.99 8.94 -4.46
N HIS A 58 -1.87 7.63 -4.74
CA HIS A 58 -0.62 7.03 -5.17
C HIS A 58 -0.10 7.66 -6.48
N LYS A 59 -0.98 7.81 -7.49
CA LYS A 59 -0.64 8.44 -8.77
C LYS A 59 -0.28 9.93 -8.63
N ALA A 60 -0.83 10.60 -7.63
CA ALA A 60 -0.51 11.99 -7.29
C ALA A 60 0.79 12.15 -6.48
N GLY A 61 1.41 11.05 -6.04
CA GLY A 61 2.61 11.05 -5.21
C GLY A 61 2.37 11.20 -3.71
N ASP A 62 1.12 11.29 -3.27
CA ASP A 62 0.76 11.23 -1.84
C ASP A 62 0.72 9.79 -1.36
N HIS A 63 1.91 9.21 -1.16
CA HIS A 63 2.05 7.82 -0.76
C HIS A 63 1.50 7.53 0.64
N GLN A 64 1.66 8.46 1.59
CA GLN A 64 1.12 8.26 2.93
C GLN A 64 -0.41 8.31 2.91
N GLY A 65 -1.00 9.28 2.21
CA GLY A 65 -2.45 9.34 2.01
C GLY A 65 -2.98 8.08 1.32
N ALA A 66 -2.27 7.54 0.33
CA ALA A 66 -2.63 6.28 -0.32
C ALA A 66 -2.63 5.11 0.68
N VAL A 67 -1.56 4.93 1.45
CA VAL A 67 -1.46 3.86 2.47
C VAL A 67 -2.60 3.99 3.50
N ASP A 68 -2.82 5.18 4.05
CA ASP A 68 -3.85 5.39 5.07
C ASP A 68 -5.27 5.12 4.54
N THR A 69 -5.51 5.46 3.26
CA THR A 69 -6.80 5.22 2.59
C THR A 69 -7.01 3.74 2.29
N LEU A 70 -5.99 3.07 1.76
CA LEU A 70 -6.04 1.63 1.45
C LEU A 70 -6.13 0.79 2.72
N ALA A 71 -5.49 1.20 3.82
CA ALA A 71 -5.61 0.53 5.12
C ALA A 71 -7.05 0.49 5.64
N LYS A 72 -7.85 1.55 5.41
CA LYS A 72 -9.28 1.55 5.77
C LYS A 72 -10.06 0.51 4.95
N ALA A 73 -9.80 0.41 3.65
CA ALA A 73 -10.42 -0.59 2.79
C ALA A 73 -10.08 -2.01 3.25
N LYS A 74 -8.80 -2.25 3.55
CA LYS A 74 -8.30 -3.53 4.08
C LYS A 74 -8.97 -3.91 5.41
N ALA A 75 -9.16 -2.94 6.32
CA ALA A 75 -9.83 -3.18 7.59
C ALA A 75 -11.29 -3.64 7.41
N ILE A 76 -12.05 -3.02 6.48
CA ILE A 76 -13.41 -3.44 6.15
C ILE A 76 -13.43 -4.88 5.58
N LEU A 77 -12.43 -5.21 4.75
CA LEU A 77 -12.28 -6.53 4.15
C LEU A 77 -11.68 -7.60 5.09
N GLY A 78 -11.29 -7.22 6.31
CA GLY A 78 -10.62 -8.12 7.25
C GLY A 78 -9.21 -8.56 6.82
N LEU A 79 -8.54 -7.77 5.98
CA LEU A 79 -7.18 -8.01 5.51
C LEU A 79 -6.19 -7.33 6.49
N ASN A 80 -5.70 -8.07 7.48
CA ASN A 80 -4.72 -7.58 8.47
C ASN A 80 -3.30 -7.95 8.09
#